data_AF-A0A7V6Y5R5-F1
#
_entry.id   AF-A0A7V6Y5R5-F1
#
_cell.length_a   1.000
_cell.length_b   1.000
_cell.length_c   1.000
_cell.angle_alpha   90.00
_cell.angle_beta   90.00
_cell.angle_gamma   90.00
#
_symmetry.space_group_name_H-M   'P 1'
#
loop_
_entity.id
_entity.type
_entity.pdbx_description
1 polymer ?
#
loop_
_entity_poly.entity_id
_entity_poly.type
_entity_poly.pdbx_seq_one_letter_code
_entity_poly.pdbx_strand_id
1 'polypeptide(L)'
;MLDFDVEMEQFANIKVVGIGGGGNNAINRMIDAGLKGVEFIAVNTDAQALYLSKADKKIQIGEKLTKGLGAGANPEIGKKAAEESRDIVEECLKGADMIFITAGMGGGTGTGAAPVVAEISKNLGILTVGVVTKPFTFEGKKRQSNAEMGITNIKNNVDTLITIPNDRLLSIAEKKTSIIEAFKMADDILRQGVQGISDLIAVPGLINLDFADVRTIMLDTGLAHMGIGKGSGENRATEAAKQAVSSPLLETSIEGAKGILLNITGGANLGLLEVNEAAELISSYADPEANIIFGAVIDENLQDEIRITVIATGFDKGKEKSLDLEEFEVGNFMDEDLDIPAFLRRNRKR
;
A
#
# COMPACT_ATOMS: atom_id res chain seq x y z
N MET A 1 -45.76 -2.35 -23.45
CA MET A 1 -44.86 -2.12 -22.31
C MET A 1 -43.48 -2.43 -22.86
N LEU A 2 -42.69 -1.39 -23.15
CA LEU A 2 -41.28 -1.57 -23.46
C LEU A 2 -40.61 -1.70 -22.10
N ASP A 3 -40.23 -2.92 -21.74
CA ASP A 3 -39.35 -3.16 -20.61
C ASP A 3 -37.99 -2.55 -20.97
N PHE A 4 -37.75 -1.34 -20.47
CA PHE A 4 -36.41 -0.83 -20.31
C PHE A 4 -35.79 -1.63 -19.17
N ASP A 5 -35.21 -2.80 -19.49
CA ASP A 5 -34.11 -3.32 -18.71
C ASP A 5 -33.01 -2.25 -18.78
N VAL A 6 -33.01 -1.36 -17.79
CA VAL A 6 -31.86 -0.51 -17.51
C VAL A 6 -30.73 -1.49 -17.29
N GLU A 7 -29.76 -1.53 -18.21
CA GLU A 7 -28.48 -2.18 -17.98
C GLU A 7 -28.00 -1.65 -16.62
N MET A 8 -28.14 -2.48 -15.57
CA MET A 8 -27.56 -2.17 -14.28
C MET A 8 -26.07 -1.98 -14.57
N GLU A 9 -25.56 -0.75 -14.43
CA GLU A 9 -24.13 -0.49 -14.47
C GLU A 9 -23.48 -1.53 -13.57
N GLN A 10 -22.73 -2.44 -14.18
CA GLN A 10 -22.08 -3.53 -13.47
C GLN A 10 -20.99 -2.87 -12.63
N PHE A 11 -21.30 -2.58 -11.36
CA PHE A 11 -20.31 -2.11 -10.40
C PHE A 11 -19.16 -3.12 -10.37
N ALA A 12 -17.93 -2.61 -10.46
CA ALA A 12 -16.74 -3.46 -10.39
C ALA A 12 -16.77 -4.29 -9.12
N ASN A 13 -16.53 -5.60 -9.24
CA ASN A 13 -16.51 -6.51 -8.12
C ASN A 13 -15.17 -6.41 -7.40
N ILE A 14 -15.15 -5.66 -6.29
CA ILE A 14 -13.94 -5.41 -5.50
C ILE A 14 -13.92 -6.35 -4.29
N LYS A 15 -12.78 -7.02 -4.07
CA LYS A 15 -12.54 -7.85 -2.88
C LYS A 15 -11.33 -7.36 -2.10
N VAL A 16 -11.40 -7.43 -0.77
CA VAL A 16 -10.30 -7.08 0.14
C VAL A 16 -9.87 -8.33 0.89
N VAL A 17 -8.63 -8.76 0.68
CA VAL A 17 -8.06 -9.98 1.25
C VAL A 17 -7.02 -9.61 2.32
N GLY A 18 -7.35 -9.89 3.57
CA GLY A 18 -6.53 -9.60 4.74
C GLY A 18 -5.77 -10.86 5.13
N ILE A 19 -4.44 -10.78 5.13
CA ILE A 19 -3.59 -11.96 5.29
C ILE A 19 -2.77 -11.86 6.58
N GLY A 20 -2.93 -12.87 7.43
CA GLY A 20 -2.29 -12.94 8.74
C GLY A 20 -2.88 -11.95 9.75
N GLY A 21 -2.25 -11.84 10.93
CA GLY A 21 -2.78 -11.03 12.03
C GLY A 21 -2.99 -9.54 11.69
N GLY A 22 -1.99 -8.90 11.07
CA GLY A 22 -2.08 -7.48 10.70
C GLY A 22 -3.16 -7.22 9.65
N GLY A 23 -3.24 -8.06 8.60
CA GLY A 23 -4.27 -7.94 7.58
C GLY A 23 -5.68 -8.18 8.13
N ASN A 24 -5.86 -9.20 8.98
CA ASN A 24 -7.14 -9.48 9.62
C ASN A 24 -7.60 -8.32 10.53
N ASN A 25 -6.68 -7.70 11.27
CA ASN A 25 -6.99 -6.53 12.10
C ASN A 25 -7.43 -5.34 11.24
N ALA A 26 -6.72 -5.09 10.13
CA ALA A 26 -7.08 -4.03 9.19
C ALA A 26 -8.48 -4.25 8.59
N ILE A 27 -8.81 -5.48 8.15
CA ILE A 27 -10.16 -5.82 7.66
C ILE A 27 -11.23 -5.57 8.73
N ASN A 28 -11.01 -6.05 9.96
CA ASN A 28 -11.98 -5.83 11.03
C ASN A 28 -12.25 -4.32 11.24
N ARG A 29 -11.21 -3.50 11.08
CA ARG A 29 -11.30 -2.04 11.16
C ARG A 29 -12.02 -1.40 9.98
N MET A 30 -11.79 -1.91 8.76
CA MET A 30 -12.53 -1.48 7.57
C MET A 30 -14.03 -1.75 7.73
N ILE A 31 -14.38 -2.91 8.24
CA ILE A 31 -15.77 -3.31 8.52
C ILE A 31 -16.37 -2.42 9.63
N ASP A 32 -15.64 -2.21 10.72
CA ASP A 32 -16.11 -1.37 11.84
C ASP A 32 -16.27 0.11 11.44
N ALA A 33 -15.47 0.59 10.49
CA ALA A 33 -15.61 1.91 9.90
C ALA A 33 -16.71 2.00 8.84
N GLY A 34 -17.35 0.88 8.49
CA GLY A 34 -18.46 0.84 7.55
C GLY A 34 -18.04 1.01 6.09
N LEU A 35 -16.85 0.54 5.69
CA LEU A 35 -16.45 0.52 4.28
C LEU A 35 -17.43 -0.35 3.46
N LYS A 36 -17.98 0.22 2.38
CA LYS A 36 -19.04 -0.41 1.56
C LYS A 36 -18.51 -0.80 0.18
N GLY A 37 -19.28 -1.63 -0.52
CA GLY A 37 -19.01 -1.96 -1.93
C GLY A 37 -17.80 -2.86 -2.15
N VAL A 38 -17.34 -3.53 -1.10
CA VAL A 38 -16.22 -4.48 -1.15
C VAL A 38 -16.59 -5.76 -0.39
N GLU A 39 -16.15 -6.91 -0.87
CA GLU A 39 -16.26 -8.19 -0.17
C GLU A 39 -15.00 -8.44 0.67
N PHE A 40 -15.14 -8.76 1.96
CA PHE A 40 -14.00 -8.99 2.85
C PHE A 40 -13.66 -10.48 2.99
N ILE A 41 -12.39 -10.81 2.78
CA ILE A 41 -11.84 -12.17 2.91
C ILE A 41 -10.69 -12.14 3.92
N ALA A 42 -10.83 -12.86 5.03
CA ALA A 42 -9.74 -13.06 5.98
C ALA A 42 -9.01 -14.38 5.72
N VAL A 43 -7.68 -14.34 5.66
CA VAL A 43 -6.82 -15.50 5.38
C VAL A 43 -5.80 -15.63 6.50
N ASN A 44 -5.78 -16.75 7.23
CA ASN A 44 -4.82 -16.94 8.31
C ASN A 44 -4.48 -18.42 8.57
N THR A 45 -3.27 -18.66 9.09
CA THR A 45 -2.87 -19.98 9.63
C THR A 45 -3.29 -20.14 11.09
N ASP A 46 -3.57 -19.04 11.79
CA ASP A 46 -4.07 -19.03 13.17
C ASP A 46 -5.60 -19.09 13.18
N ALA A 47 -6.14 -20.21 13.66
CA ALA A 47 -7.58 -20.46 13.73
C ALA A 47 -8.28 -19.55 14.76
N GLN A 48 -7.61 -19.20 15.86
CA GLN A 48 -8.19 -18.32 16.89
C GLN A 48 -8.33 -16.90 16.36
N ALA A 49 -7.30 -16.39 15.69
CA ALA A 49 -7.35 -15.08 15.06
C ALA A 49 -8.42 -15.01 13.96
N LEU A 50 -8.60 -16.10 13.19
CA LEU A 50 -9.60 -16.17 12.14
C LEU A 50 -11.03 -16.23 12.70
N TYR A 51 -11.25 -16.94 13.81
CA TYR A 51 -12.55 -16.99 14.50
C TYR A 51 -13.05 -15.59 14.87
N LEU A 52 -12.16 -14.73 15.36
CA LEU A 52 -12.45 -13.33 15.74
C LEU A 52 -12.62 -12.37 14.55
N SER A 53 -12.36 -12.81 13.31
CA SER A 53 -12.53 -11.96 12.14
C SER A 53 -14.00 -11.65 11.88
N LYS A 54 -14.28 -10.43 11.42
CA LYS A 54 -15.60 -9.96 11.00
C LYS A 54 -15.85 -10.12 9.50
N ALA A 55 -14.87 -10.62 8.75
CA ALA A 55 -14.93 -10.79 7.30
C ALA A 55 -16.06 -11.73 6.84
N ASP A 56 -16.59 -11.47 5.64
CA ASP A 56 -17.65 -12.26 4.99
C ASP A 56 -17.19 -13.70 4.75
N LYS A 57 -15.94 -13.85 4.31
CA LYS A 57 -15.29 -15.14 4.09
C LYS A 57 -14.04 -15.29 4.94
N LYS A 58 -13.83 -16.51 5.44
CA LYS A 58 -12.72 -16.88 6.32
C LYS A 58 -12.03 -18.12 5.75
N ILE A 59 -10.75 -17.98 5.40
CA ILE A 59 -9.95 -19.06 4.85
C ILE A 59 -8.84 -19.38 5.85
N GLN A 60 -8.94 -20.57 6.45
CA GLN A 60 -7.83 -21.12 7.21
C GLN A 60 -6.88 -21.81 6.24
N ILE A 61 -5.62 -21.38 6.22
CA ILE A 61 -4.59 -21.96 5.34
C ILE A 61 -3.60 -22.80 6.15
N GLY A 62 -3.03 -23.82 5.52
CA GLY A 62 -1.98 -24.65 6.12
C GLY A 62 -2.44 -25.45 7.35
N GLU A 63 -3.66 -25.98 7.35
CA GLU A 63 -4.21 -26.74 8.48
C GLU A 63 -3.34 -27.94 8.84
N LYS A 64 -2.83 -28.67 7.84
CA LYS A 64 -1.95 -29.83 8.06
C LYS A 64 -0.58 -29.42 8.58
N LEU A 65 -0.03 -28.31 8.08
CA LEU A 65 1.29 -27.81 8.50
C LEU A 65 1.29 -27.21 9.91
N THR A 66 0.28 -26.40 10.23
CA THR A 66 0.29 -25.54 11.43
C THR A 66 -0.63 -26.02 12.53
N LYS A 67 -1.58 -26.92 12.22
CA LYS A 67 -2.65 -27.36 13.13
C LYS A 67 -3.45 -26.19 13.71
N GLY A 68 -3.55 -25.09 12.96
CA GLY A 68 -4.27 -23.87 13.38
C GLY A 68 -3.53 -22.99 14.39
N LEU A 69 -2.24 -23.23 14.65
CA LEU A 69 -1.44 -22.52 15.66
C LEU A 69 -0.63 -21.34 15.10
N GLY A 70 -0.79 -21.03 13.82
CA GLY A 70 -0.04 -19.97 13.15
C GLY A 70 1.34 -20.39 12.62
N ALA A 71 2.01 -19.47 11.92
CA ALA A 71 3.27 -19.71 11.23
C ALA A 71 4.54 -19.45 12.08
N GLY A 72 4.40 -19.11 13.38
CA GLY A 72 5.55 -18.94 14.29
C GLY A 72 6.59 -17.89 13.84
N ALA A 73 6.15 -16.79 13.22
CA ALA A 73 7.02 -15.76 12.62
C ALA A 73 7.99 -16.28 11.54
N ASN A 74 7.71 -17.43 10.93
CA ASN A 74 8.48 -18.01 9.83
C ASN A 74 7.74 -17.81 8.49
N PRO A 75 8.27 -16.96 7.59
CA PRO A 75 7.66 -16.72 6.27
C PRO A 75 7.52 -17.99 5.41
N GLU A 76 8.48 -18.91 5.48
CA GLU A 76 8.43 -20.15 4.69
C GLU A 76 7.25 -21.05 5.06
N ILE A 77 6.86 -21.06 6.35
CA ILE A 77 5.66 -21.77 6.79
C ILE A 77 4.40 -21.08 6.24
N GLY A 78 4.37 -19.75 6.26
CA GLY A 78 3.27 -18.97 5.67
C GLY A 78 3.10 -19.22 4.17
N LYS A 79 4.21 -19.28 3.44
CA LYS A 79 4.24 -19.59 2.00
C LYS A 79 3.69 -20.98 1.71
N LYS A 80 4.25 -22.02 2.36
CA LYS A 80 3.79 -23.41 2.18
C LYS A 80 2.33 -23.62 2.58
N ALA A 81 1.87 -22.92 3.62
CA ALA A 81 0.48 -22.94 4.03
C ALA A 81 -0.46 -22.39 2.93
N ALA A 82 -0.06 -21.30 2.27
CA ALA A 82 -0.83 -20.72 1.16
C ALA A 82 -0.80 -21.64 -0.08
N GLU A 83 0.35 -22.24 -0.39
CA GLU A 83 0.48 -23.23 -1.47
C GLU A 83 -0.38 -24.47 -1.23
N GLU A 84 -0.43 -24.99 0.00
CA GLU A 84 -1.30 -26.11 0.38
C GLU A 84 -2.78 -25.81 0.10
N SER A 85 -3.18 -24.55 0.28
CA SER A 85 -4.57 -24.11 0.23
C SER A 85 -4.89 -23.33 -1.06
N ARG A 86 -4.07 -23.50 -2.11
CA ARG A 86 -4.15 -22.71 -3.35
C ARG A 86 -5.51 -22.79 -4.01
N ASP A 87 -6.08 -23.97 -4.15
CA ASP A 87 -7.37 -24.18 -4.82
C ASP A 87 -8.52 -23.43 -4.12
N ILE A 88 -8.54 -23.45 -2.78
CA ILE A 88 -9.54 -22.77 -1.96
C ILE A 88 -9.41 -21.26 -2.10
N VAL A 89 -8.18 -20.75 -2.08
CA VAL A 89 -7.92 -19.32 -2.30
C VAL A 89 -8.37 -18.91 -3.69
N GLU A 90 -7.97 -19.65 -4.72
CA GLU A 90 -8.33 -19.37 -6.12
C GLU A 90 -9.85 -19.31 -6.33
N GLU A 91 -10.58 -20.30 -5.80
CA GLU A 91 -12.05 -20.32 -5.85
C GLU A 91 -12.67 -19.08 -5.19
N CYS A 92 -12.12 -18.65 -4.05
CA CYS A 92 -12.60 -17.46 -3.35
C CYS A 92 -12.35 -16.16 -4.13
N LEU A 93 -11.22 -16.08 -4.86
CA LEU A 93 -10.84 -14.88 -5.62
C LEU A 93 -11.62 -14.74 -6.94
N LYS A 94 -12.09 -15.84 -7.55
CA LYS A 94 -12.81 -15.83 -8.84
C LYS A 94 -13.95 -14.81 -8.91
N GLY A 95 -14.06 -14.19 -10.09
CA GLY A 95 -15.11 -13.21 -10.41
C GLY A 95 -14.88 -11.81 -9.85
N ALA A 96 -13.74 -11.53 -9.22
CA ALA A 96 -13.36 -10.16 -8.85
C ALA A 96 -12.74 -9.44 -10.04
N ASP A 97 -13.04 -8.15 -10.20
CA ASP A 97 -12.38 -7.26 -11.15
C ASP A 97 -11.13 -6.63 -10.53
N MET A 98 -11.16 -6.43 -9.21
CA MET A 98 -10.08 -5.86 -8.43
C MET A 98 -9.92 -6.54 -7.07
N ILE A 99 -8.68 -6.79 -6.67
CA ILE A 99 -8.35 -7.34 -5.35
C ILE A 99 -7.34 -6.44 -4.64
N PHE A 100 -7.70 -6.05 -3.41
CA PHE A 100 -6.78 -5.46 -2.45
C PHE A 100 -6.20 -6.54 -1.54
N ILE A 101 -4.88 -6.67 -1.50
CA ILE A 101 -4.20 -7.56 -0.57
C ILE A 101 -3.60 -6.73 0.55
N THR A 102 -4.11 -6.91 1.77
CA THR A 102 -3.60 -6.22 2.95
C THR A 102 -2.89 -7.17 3.91
N ALA A 103 -1.67 -6.80 4.31
CA ALA A 103 -0.85 -7.61 5.20
C ALA A 103 0.16 -6.77 5.98
N GLY A 104 0.43 -7.17 7.22
CA GLY A 104 1.57 -6.68 7.98
C GLY A 104 2.82 -7.50 7.68
N MET A 105 3.85 -6.87 7.11
CA MET A 105 5.09 -7.54 6.73
C MET A 105 6.00 -7.77 7.94
N GLY A 106 6.83 -8.81 7.85
CA GLY A 106 7.81 -9.19 8.87
C GLY A 106 7.37 -10.35 9.77
N GLY A 107 6.07 -10.65 9.80
CA GLY A 107 5.54 -11.87 10.44
C GLY A 107 5.79 -13.14 9.62
N GLY A 108 5.12 -14.24 9.97
CA GLY A 108 5.18 -15.50 9.22
C GLY A 108 4.12 -15.56 8.11
N THR A 109 2.85 -15.53 8.52
CA THR A 109 1.71 -15.71 7.60
C THR A 109 1.61 -14.59 6.57
N GLY A 110 1.52 -13.33 6.97
CA GLY A 110 1.41 -12.19 6.04
C GLY A 110 2.56 -12.15 5.03
N THR A 111 3.80 -12.19 5.52
CA THR A 111 5.01 -12.14 4.69
C THR A 111 5.11 -13.28 3.68
N GLY A 112 4.76 -14.50 4.07
CA GLY A 112 4.91 -15.69 3.23
C GLY A 112 3.70 -15.96 2.32
N ALA A 113 2.50 -15.76 2.82
CA ALA A 113 1.27 -16.08 2.10
C ALA A 113 0.84 -14.96 1.15
N ALA A 114 1.07 -13.68 1.47
CA ALA A 114 0.61 -12.57 0.64
C ALA A 114 1.16 -12.59 -0.80
N PRO A 115 2.45 -12.90 -1.05
CA PRO A 115 2.96 -13.07 -2.41
C PRO A 115 2.24 -14.19 -3.19
N VAL A 116 1.91 -15.30 -2.53
CA VAL A 116 1.23 -16.44 -3.18
C VAL A 116 -0.20 -16.08 -3.54
N VAL A 117 -0.93 -15.41 -2.64
CA VAL A 117 -2.29 -14.93 -2.93
C VAL A 117 -2.29 -13.90 -4.06
N ALA A 118 -1.29 -13.01 -4.08
CA ALA A 118 -1.11 -12.03 -5.16
C ALA A 118 -0.85 -12.70 -6.51
N GLU A 119 0.01 -13.73 -6.53
CA GLU A 119 0.30 -14.51 -7.73
C GLU A 119 -0.97 -15.19 -8.27
N ILE A 120 -1.78 -15.80 -7.40
CA ILE A 120 -3.06 -16.41 -7.80
C ILE A 120 -3.99 -15.36 -8.40
N SER A 121 -4.13 -14.21 -7.74
CA SER A 121 -4.96 -13.08 -8.21
C SER A 121 -4.54 -12.60 -9.60
N LYS A 122 -3.23 -12.39 -9.81
CA LYS A 122 -2.70 -11.91 -11.10
C LYS A 122 -2.85 -12.95 -12.21
N ASN A 123 -2.69 -14.24 -11.91
CA ASN A 123 -2.93 -15.34 -12.85
C ASN A 123 -4.39 -15.44 -13.30
N LEU A 124 -5.34 -14.98 -12.46
CA LEU A 124 -6.75 -14.89 -12.81
C LEU A 124 -7.08 -13.63 -13.65
N GLY A 125 -6.10 -12.77 -13.95
CA GLY A 125 -6.28 -11.55 -14.74
C GLY A 125 -6.91 -10.39 -13.96
N ILE A 126 -6.88 -10.45 -12.63
CA ILE A 126 -7.53 -9.50 -11.73
C ILE A 126 -6.56 -8.36 -11.41
N LEU A 127 -7.04 -7.10 -11.43
CA LEU A 127 -6.23 -5.95 -11.02
C LEU A 127 -5.87 -6.10 -9.54
N THR A 128 -4.59 -6.33 -9.25
CA THR A 128 -4.12 -6.73 -7.93
C THR A 128 -3.29 -5.62 -7.29
N VAL A 129 -3.80 -5.05 -6.19
CA VAL A 129 -3.15 -3.98 -5.44
C VAL A 129 -2.74 -4.48 -4.05
N GLY A 130 -1.45 -4.47 -3.76
CA GLY A 130 -0.94 -4.78 -2.41
C GLY A 130 -0.88 -3.52 -1.55
N VAL A 131 -1.45 -3.54 -0.35
CA VAL A 131 -1.36 -2.46 0.65
C VAL A 131 -0.77 -3.03 1.93
N VAL A 132 0.52 -2.78 2.18
CA VAL A 132 1.29 -3.53 3.18
C VAL A 132 2.06 -2.61 4.12
N THR A 133 2.20 -3.01 5.39
CA THR A 133 2.98 -2.24 6.38
C THR A 133 4.36 -2.84 6.61
N LYS A 134 5.38 -2.00 6.72
CA LYS A 134 6.71 -2.37 7.27
C LYS A 134 6.63 -2.30 8.80
N PRO A 135 7.28 -3.20 9.54
CA PRO A 135 7.23 -3.20 11.00
C PRO A 135 7.88 -1.94 11.58
N PHE A 136 7.58 -1.63 12.86
CA PHE A 136 8.32 -0.60 13.57
C PHE A 136 9.76 -1.06 13.85
N THR A 137 10.71 -0.13 13.89
CA THR A 137 12.11 -0.42 14.21
C THR A 137 12.26 -1.12 15.57
N PHE A 138 11.39 -0.81 16.55
CA PHE A 138 11.42 -1.43 17.88
C PHE A 138 11.03 -2.92 17.87
N GLU A 139 10.37 -3.43 16.83
CA GLU A 139 9.99 -4.84 16.72
C GLU A 139 11.19 -5.75 16.39
N GLY A 140 12.33 -5.15 16.03
CA GLY A 140 13.62 -5.81 15.91
C GLY A 140 14.02 -6.17 14.49
N LYS A 141 15.35 -6.32 14.29
CA LYS A 141 15.97 -6.53 12.97
C LYS A 141 15.47 -7.74 12.21
N LYS A 142 15.14 -8.84 12.91
CA LYS A 142 14.62 -10.06 12.27
C LYS A 142 13.29 -9.80 11.57
N ARG A 143 12.40 -9.02 12.20
CA ARG A 143 11.10 -8.68 11.62
C ARG A 143 11.26 -7.75 10.42
N GLN A 144 12.18 -6.79 10.51
CA GLN A 144 12.54 -5.89 9.40
C GLN A 144 13.08 -6.66 8.19
N SER A 145 14.04 -7.56 8.38
CA SER A 145 14.61 -8.37 7.29
C SER A 145 13.58 -9.28 6.63
N ASN A 146 12.69 -9.91 7.42
CA ASN A 146 11.56 -10.66 6.88
C ASN A 146 10.65 -9.76 6.05
N ALA A 147 10.41 -8.52 6.48
CA ALA A 147 9.51 -7.60 5.78
C ALA A 147 10.08 -7.18 4.42
N GLU A 148 11.36 -6.86 4.34
CA GLU A 148 12.05 -6.51 3.08
C GLU A 148 12.00 -7.66 2.06
N MET A 149 12.21 -8.89 2.55
CA MET A 149 12.03 -10.11 1.72
C MET A 149 10.59 -10.24 1.22
N GLY A 150 9.60 -10.10 2.09
CA GLY A 150 8.18 -10.20 1.72
C GLY A 150 7.75 -9.14 0.71
N ILE A 151 8.21 -7.90 0.88
CA ILE A 151 7.95 -6.78 -0.03
C ILE A 151 8.55 -7.04 -1.40
N THR A 152 9.78 -7.55 -1.45
CA THR A 152 10.43 -7.91 -2.72
C THR A 152 9.66 -9.02 -3.45
N ASN A 153 9.19 -10.03 -2.71
CA ASN A 153 8.45 -11.15 -3.28
C ASN A 153 7.05 -10.75 -3.77
N ILE A 154 6.31 -9.93 -3.02
CA ILE A 154 4.95 -9.53 -3.42
C ILE A 154 4.98 -8.52 -4.58
N LYS A 155 6.01 -7.66 -4.66
CA LYS A 155 6.15 -6.64 -5.71
C LYS A 155 6.07 -7.22 -7.13
N ASN A 156 6.61 -8.42 -7.34
CA ASN A 156 6.58 -9.07 -8.65
C ASN A 156 5.23 -9.73 -8.98
N ASN A 157 4.34 -9.86 -7.99
CA ASN A 157 3.07 -10.58 -8.08
C ASN A 157 1.86 -9.64 -7.99
N VAL A 158 2.07 -8.33 -7.89
CA VAL A 158 1.01 -7.31 -7.87
C VAL A 158 1.21 -6.32 -9.02
N ASP A 159 0.16 -5.60 -9.36
CA ASP A 159 0.21 -4.52 -10.35
C ASP A 159 0.70 -3.22 -9.71
N THR A 160 0.20 -2.96 -8.51
CA THR A 160 0.65 -1.85 -7.65
C THR A 160 0.89 -2.33 -6.23
N LEU A 161 1.98 -1.88 -5.60
CA LEU A 161 2.33 -2.14 -4.22
C LEU A 161 2.48 -0.82 -3.45
N ILE A 162 1.55 -0.55 -2.55
CA ILE A 162 1.59 0.55 -1.59
C ILE A 162 2.27 0.05 -0.32
N THR A 163 3.43 0.62 0.01
CA THR A 163 4.17 0.29 1.23
C THR A 163 4.03 1.40 2.27
N ILE A 164 3.61 1.04 3.47
CA ILE A 164 3.42 1.97 4.59
C ILE A 164 4.50 1.70 5.65
N PRO A 165 5.48 2.59 5.81
CA PRO A 165 6.49 2.47 6.87
C PRO A 165 5.91 2.85 8.24
N ASN A 166 5.73 1.87 9.15
CA ASN A 166 5.17 2.14 10.47
C ASN A 166 6.00 3.14 11.30
N ASP A 167 7.31 3.22 11.08
CA ASP A 167 8.14 4.23 11.76
C ASP A 167 7.73 5.67 11.43
N ARG A 168 7.14 5.93 10.25
CA ARG A 168 6.61 7.26 9.92
C ARG A 168 5.40 7.61 10.76
N LEU A 169 4.66 6.62 11.25
CA LEU A 169 3.54 6.83 12.17
C LEU A 169 4.03 7.40 13.51
N LEU A 170 5.27 7.14 13.91
CA LEU A 170 5.85 7.72 15.13
C LEU A 170 6.10 9.23 15.01
N SER A 171 6.25 9.75 13.79
CA SER A 171 6.44 11.19 13.56
C SER A 171 5.15 11.99 13.69
N ILE A 172 4.00 11.34 13.47
CA ILE A 172 2.66 11.91 13.62
C ILE A 172 2.04 11.58 14.99
N ALA A 173 2.62 10.63 15.73
CA ALA A 173 2.17 10.22 17.04
C ALA A 173 2.52 11.25 18.12
N GLU A 174 1.67 11.36 19.14
CA GLU A 174 2.00 12.14 20.33
C GLU A 174 3.02 11.39 21.20
N LYS A 175 3.82 12.12 22.00
CA LYS A 175 4.83 11.51 22.89
C LYS A 175 4.27 10.49 23.89
N LYS A 176 2.96 10.52 24.16
CA LYS A 176 2.27 9.63 25.10
C LYS A 176 1.54 8.46 24.41
N THR A 177 1.62 8.35 23.09
CA THR A 177 0.95 7.29 22.34
C THR A 177 1.44 5.92 22.81
N SER A 178 0.50 5.06 23.20
CA SER A 178 0.76 3.70 23.63
C SER A 178 1.06 2.78 22.44
N ILE A 179 1.67 1.62 22.71
CA ILE A 179 1.92 0.59 21.68
C ILE A 179 0.60 0.14 21.01
N ILE A 180 -0.47 0.01 21.79
CA ILE A 180 -1.78 -0.38 21.27
C ILE A 180 -2.26 0.67 20.26
N GLU A 181 -2.20 1.96 20.62
CA GLU A 181 -2.58 3.04 19.73
C GLU A 181 -1.69 3.10 18.48
N ALA A 182 -0.39 2.82 18.59
CA ALA A 182 0.52 2.76 17.46
C ALA A 182 0.10 1.71 16.42
N PHE A 183 -0.24 0.49 16.85
CA PHE A 183 -0.77 -0.53 15.93
C PHE A 183 -2.14 -0.15 15.38
N LYS A 184 -3.01 0.47 16.19
CA LYS A 184 -4.29 0.98 15.72
C LYS A 184 -4.13 2.03 14.61
N MET A 185 -3.11 2.89 14.70
CA MET A 185 -2.80 3.85 13.64
C MET A 185 -2.33 3.14 12.37
N ALA A 186 -1.48 2.11 12.48
CA ALA A 186 -1.06 1.33 11.31
C ALA A 186 -2.25 0.67 10.60
N ASP A 187 -3.16 0.06 11.37
CA ASP A 187 -4.40 -0.50 10.81
C ASP A 187 -5.27 0.57 10.14
N ASP A 188 -5.35 1.77 10.71
CA ASP A 188 -6.12 2.88 10.14
C ASP A 188 -5.50 3.39 8.83
N ILE A 189 -4.17 3.43 8.70
CA ILE A 189 -3.54 3.76 7.42
C ILE A 189 -3.79 2.68 6.36
N LEU A 190 -3.76 1.40 6.73
CA LEU A 190 -4.16 0.31 5.81
C LEU A 190 -5.61 0.49 5.34
N ARG A 191 -6.52 0.81 6.27
CA ARG A 191 -7.92 1.14 5.97
C ARG A 191 -8.02 2.32 5.01
N GLN A 192 -7.32 3.40 5.27
CA GLN A 192 -7.35 4.61 4.44
C GLN A 192 -6.79 4.34 3.03
N GLY A 193 -5.78 3.48 2.88
CA GLY A 193 -5.24 3.13 1.56
C GLY A 193 -6.18 2.29 0.70
N VAL A 194 -6.91 1.36 1.30
CA VAL A 194 -7.97 0.62 0.59
C VAL A 194 -9.16 1.54 0.31
N GLN A 195 -9.63 2.27 1.34
CA GLN A 195 -10.76 3.20 1.22
C GLN A 195 -10.52 4.24 0.12
N GLY A 196 -9.35 4.86 0.08
CA GLY A 196 -9.02 5.92 -0.86
C GLY A 196 -9.20 5.55 -2.33
N ILE A 197 -9.01 4.26 -2.68
CA ILE A 197 -9.23 3.76 -4.03
C ILE A 197 -10.64 3.18 -4.19
N SER A 198 -11.10 2.38 -3.22
CA SER A 198 -12.42 1.74 -3.32
C SER A 198 -13.57 2.75 -3.34
N ASP A 199 -13.48 3.86 -2.61
CA ASP A 199 -14.52 4.90 -2.61
C ASP A 199 -14.66 5.58 -3.98
N LEU A 200 -13.59 5.63 -4.79
CA LEU A 200 -13.63 6.22 -6.13
C LEU A 200 -14.38 5.36 -7.16
N ILE A 201 -14.53 4.06 -6.89
CA ILE A 201 -15.13 3.09 -7.80
C ILE A 201 -16.50 2.63 -7.28
N ALA A 202 -16.59 2.36 -5.98
CA ALA A 202 -17.73 1.68 -5.39
C ALA A 202 -18.78 2.62 -4.80
N VAL A 203 -18.41 3.88 -4.51
CA VAL A 203 -19.32 4.88 -3.94
C VAL A 203 -19.64 5.93 -5.00
N PRO A 204 -20.93 6.21 -5.28
CA PRO A 204 -21.30 7.32 -6.13
C PRO A 204 -20.81 8.66 -5.53
N GLY A 205 -19.83 9.27 -6.19
CA GLY A 205 -19.32 10.61 -5.94
C GLY A 205 -19.94 11.67 -6.87
N LEU A 206 -19.54 12.93 -6.66
CA LEU A 206 -19.85 14.05 -7.56
C LEU A 206 -19.13 13.93 -8.89
N ILE A 207 -17.90 13.40 -8.82
CA ILE A 207 -17.04 13.12 -9.98
C ILE A 207 -16.62 11.67 -9.83
N ASN A 208 -17.37 10.77 -10.48
CA ASN A 208 -17.05 9.35 -10.53
C ASN A 208 -15.91 9.11 -11.50
N LEU A 209 -15.05 8.17 -11.13
CA LEU A 209 -14.06 7.59 -12.01
C LEU A 209 -14.57 6.26 -12.50
N ASP A 210 -14.30 5.93 -13.77
CA ASP A 210 -14.57 4.59 -14.24
C ASP A 210 -13.46 3.62 -13.78
N PHE A 211 -13.76 2.32 -13.80
CA PHE A 211 -12.78 1.32 -13.43
C PHE A 211 -11.59 1.25 -14.41
N ALA A 212 -11.79 1.64 -15.67
CA ALA A 212 -10.75 1.60 -16.69
C ALA A 212 -9.66 2.67 -16.46
N ASP A 213 -10.04 3.83 -15.95
CA ASP A 213 -9.18 4.94 -15.51
C ASP A 213 -8.28 4.49 -14.36
N VAL A 214 -8.87 3.93 -13.30
CA VAL A 214 -8.11 3.39 -12.16
C VAL A 214 -7.19 2.26 -12.62
N ARG A 215 -7.69 1.36 -13.46
CA ARG A 215 -6.89 0.27 -14.03
C ARG A 215 -5.71 0.81 -14.84
N THR A 216 -5.89 1.87 -15.62
CA THR A 216 -4.81 2.47 -16.42
C THR A 216 -3.68 3.04 -15.57
N ILE A 217 -4.00 3.65 -14.42
CA ILE A 217 -2.98 4.20 -13.49
C ILE A 217 -2.32 3.13 -12.62
N MET A 218 -3.02 2.03 -12.32
CA MET A 218 -2.54 1.05 -11.35
C MET A 218 -2.00 -0.25 -11.97
N LEU A 219 -2.25 -0.49 -13.26
CA LEU A 219 -1.77 -1.69 -13.94
C LEU A 219 -0.25 -1.65 -14.13
N ASP A 220 0.46 -2.67 -13.64
CA ASP A 220 1.92 -2.88 -13.79
C ASP A 220 2.81 -1.67 -13.43
N THR A 221 2.39 -0.82 -12.49
CA THR A 221 3.18 0.36 -12.08
C THR A 221 4.24 0.07 -11.03
N GLY A 222 4.11 -1.06 -10.33
CA GLY A 222 5.09 -1.49 -9.32
C GLY A 222 4.88 -0.75 -7.99
N LEU A 223 5.89 0.01 -7.52
CA LEU A 223 5.80 0.66 -6.21
C LEU A 223 4.96 1.94 -6.29
N ALA A 224 4.13 2.14 -5.28
CA ALA A 224 3.32 3.34 -5.11
C ALA A 224 3.46 3.90 -3.69
N HIS A 225 3.24 5.20 -3.59
CA HIS A 225 3.25 5.92 -2.32
C HIS A 225 1.91 6.59 -2.09
N MET A 226 1.49 6.61 -0.84
CA MET A 226 0.23 7.20 -0.42
C MET A 226 0.49 8.38 0.50
N GLY A 227 -0.10 9.52 0.17
CA GLY A 227 -0.13 10.72 0.98
C GLY A 227 -1.56 11.03 1.39
N ILE A 228 -1.75 11.43 2.65
CA ILE A 228 -3.08 11.77 3.18
C ILE A 228 -2.99 13.11 3.89
N GLY A 229 -3.94 13.97 3.57
CA GLY A 229 -4.10 15.28 4.17
C GLY A 229 -5.55 15.54 4.56
N LYS A 230 -5.72 16.39 5.57
CA LYS A 230 -7.00 16.83 6.11
C LYS A 230 -6.95 18.34 6.28
N GLY A 231 -8.06 19.00 6.00
CA GLY A 231 -8.19 20.43 6.17
C GLY A 231 -9.58 20.81 6.63
N SER A 232 -9.68 21.96 7.30
CA SER A 232 -10.94 22.52 7.80
C SER A 232 -10.90 24.04 7.73
N GLY A 233 -12.06 24.70 7.63
CA GLY A 233 -12.15 26.17 7.51
C GLY A 233 -12.04 26.67 6.07
N GLU A 234 -11.72 27.96 5.88
CA GLU A 234 -11.78 28.63 4.57
C GLU A 234 -10.78 28.08 3.54
N ASN A 235 -9.56 27.70 3.97
CA ASN A 235 -8.51 27.19 3.07
C ASN A 235 -8.35 25.67 3.13
N ARG A 236 -9.41 24.95 3.55
CA ARG A 236 -9.36 23.50 3.85
C ARG A 236 -8.82 22.66 2.70
N ALA A 237 -9.18 22.96 1.45
CA ALA A 237 -8.74 22.19 0.29
C ALA A 237 -7.23 22.35 0.03
N THR A 238 -6.74 23.60 0.02
CA THR A 238 -5.32 23.91 -0.16
C THR A 238 -4.48 23.34 0.98
N GLU A 239 -4.94 23.44 2.24
CA GLU A 239 -4.24 22.87 3.40
C GLU A 239 -4.18 21.33 3.35
N ALA A 240 -5.31 20.68 3.04
CA ALA A 240 -5.37 19.24 2.87
C ALA A 240 -4.43 18.77 1.75
N ALA A 241 -4.40 19.48 0.62
CA ALA A 241 -3.54 19.14 -0.51
C ALA A 241 -2.05 19.30 -0.15
N LYS A 242 -1.67 20.40 0.52
CA LYS A 242 -0.30 20.57 1.03
C LYS A 242 0.10 19.45 1.98
N GLN A 243 -0.77 19.10 2.93
CA GLN A 243 -0.50 18.04 3.89
C GLN A 243 -0.39 16.67 3.21
N ALA A 244 -1.21 16.40 2.20
CA ALA A 244 -1.15 15.15 1.44
C ALA A 244 0.18 15.04 0.67
N VAL A 245 0.63 16.13 0.04
CA VAL A 245 1.89 16.16 -0.72
C VAL A 245 3.12 16.09 0.18
N SER A 246 3.06 16.68 1.38
CA SER A 246 4.13 16.62 2.37
C SER A 246 3.95 15.49 3.39
N SER A 247 3.10 14.50 3.09
CA SER A 247 2.72 13.50 4.07
C SER A 247 3.94 12.64 4.47
N PRO A 248 4.19 12.40 5.77
CA PRO A 248 5.28 11.52 6.20
C PRO A 248 5.17 10.08 5.69
N LEU A 249 4.00 9.69 5.20
CA LEU A 249 3.73 8.37 4.63
C LEU A 249 4.32 8.20 3.22
N LEU A 250 4.64 9.30 2.54
CA LEU A 250 5.36 9.29 1.28
C LEU A 250 6.84 8.98 1.56
N GLU A 251 7.31 7.80 1.15
CA GLU A 251 8.74 7.47 1.26
C GLU A 251 9.60 8.30 0.29
N THR A 252 9.00 8.68 -0.84
CA THR A 252 9.61 9.51 -1.89
C THR A 252 8.71 10.71 -2.17
N SER A 253 9.30 11.84 -2.56
CA SER A 253 8.52 13.00 -3.03
C SER A 253 7.58 12.60 -4.17
N ILE A 254 6.43 13.28 -4.30
CA ILE A 254 5.52 13.11 -5.45
C ILE A 254 6.17 13.60 -6.76
N GLU A 255 7.24 14.40 -6.66
CA GLU A 255 8.04 14.83 -7.81
C GLU A 255 8.51 13.63 -8.65
N GLY A 256 8.14 13.64 -9.93
CA GLY A 256 8.49 12.59 -10.89
C GLY A 256 7.55 11.38 -10.91
N ALA A 257 6.41 11.43 -10.20
CA ALA A 257 5.34 10.45 -10.38
C ALA A 257 4.69 10.61 -11.76
N LYS A 258 4.61 9.51 -12.53
CA LYS A 258 3.99 9.48 -13.87
C LYS A 258 2.49 9.18 -13.84
N GLY A 259 2.00 8.62 -12.74
CA GLY A 259 0.59 8.38 -12.50
C GLY A 259 0.19 8.92 -11.14
N ILE A 260 -0.89 9.67 -11.07
CA ILE A 260 -1.44 10.16 -9.80
C ILE A 260 -2.93 9.89 -9.78
N LEU A 261 -3.36 9.18 -8.74
CA LEU A 261 -4.77 9.04 -8.39
C LEU A 261 -5.05 9.94 -7.18
N LEU A 262 -5.97 10.88 -7.37
CA LEU A 262 -6.37 11.88 -6.41
C LEU A 262 -7.82 11.62 -5.97
N ASN A 263 -8.02 11.31 -4.69
CA ASN A 263 -9.35 11.23 -4.10
C ASN A 263 -9.59 12.42 -3.16
N ILE A 264 -10.62 13.21 -3.46
CA ILE A 264 -11.06 14.32 -2.62
C ILE A 264 -12.39 13.92 -1.99
N THR A 265 -12.41 13.78 -0.67
CA THR A 265 -13.62 13.48 0.09
C THR A 265 -14.00 14.67 0.95
N GLY A 266 -15.24 15.15 0.84
CA GLY A 266 -15.74 16.27 1.63
C GLY A 266 -17.22 16.12 1.98
N GLY A 267 -17.73 17.03 2.80
CA GLY A 267 -19.18 17.10 3.07
C GLY A 267 -19.98 17.61 1.86
N ALA A 268 -21.30 17.69 2.01
CA ALA A 268 -22.20 18.21 0.97
C ALA A 268 -21.91 19.67 0.56
N ASN A 269 -21.08 20.38 1.32
CA ASN A 269 -20.62 21.73 1.02
C ASN A 269 -19.33 21.79 0.19
N LEU A 270 -18.82 20.66 -0.30
CA LEU A 270 -17.62 20.60 -1.15
C LEU A 270 -17.83 21.40 -2.44
N GLY A 271 -17.09 22.50 -2.58
CA GLY A 271 -17.18 23.39 -3.75
C GLY A 271 -16.32 22.94 -4.93
N LEU A 272 -16.74 23.30 -6.14
CA LEU A 272 -15.94 23.07 -7.36
C LEU A 272 -14.59 23.81 -7.32
N LEU A 273 -14.56 25.04 -6.79
CA LEU A 273 -13.33 25.83 -6.68
C LEU A 273 -12.30 25.14 -5.75
N GLU A 274 -12.77 24.61 -4.63
CA GLU A 274 -11.94 23.86 -3.67
C GLU A 274 -11.31 22.62 -4.32
N VAL A 275 -12.11 21.87 -5.10
CA VAL A 275 -11.63 20.71 -5.86
C VAL A 275 -10.58 21.12 -6.88
N ASN A 276 -10.80 22.21 -7.62
CA ASN A 276 -9.87 22.71 -8.63
C ASN A 276 -8.54 23.18 -8.01
N GLU A 277 -8.59 23.95 -6.92
CA GLU A 277 -7.39 24.43 -6.21
C GLU A 277 -6.53 23.27 -5.69
N ALA A 278 -7.17 22.24 -5.12
CA ALA A 278 -6.47 21.04 -4.66
C ALA A 278 -5.80 20.29 -5.81
N ALA A 279 -6.51 20.11 -6.93
CA ALA A 279 -6.00 19.42 -8.11
C ALA A 279 -4.85 20.17 -8.77
N GLU A 280 -4.97 21.49 -8.97
CA GLU A 280 -3.91 22.35 -9.52
C GLU A 280 -2.65 22.32 -8.65
N LEU A 281 -2.81 22.41 -7.32
CA LEU A 281 -1.68 22.35 -6.42
C LEU A 281 -0.93 21.02 -6.57
N ILE A 282 -1.64 19.89 -6.54
CA ILE A 282 -1.01 18.56 -6.63
C ILE A 282 -0.37 18.36 -8.00
N SER A 283 -1.03 18.80 -9.07
CA SER A 283 -0.48 18.77 -10.43
C SER A 283 0.82 19.57 -10.55
N SER A 284 0.99 20.65 -9.78
CA SER A 284 2.22 21.46 -9.82
C SER A 284 3.44 20.74 -9.21
N TYR A 285 3.24 19.70 -8.41
CA TYR A 285 4.30 18.85 -7.84
C TYR A 285 4.58 17.58 -8.67
N ALA A 286 3.68 17.24 -9.61
CA ALA A 286 3.79 16.06 -10.45
C ALA A 286 4.73 16.27 -11.63
N ASP A 287 5.04 15.19 -12.36
CA ASP A 287 5.68 15.33 -13.67
C ASP A 287 4.75 16.08 -14.65
N PRO A 288 5.24 16.99 -15.52
CA PRO A 288 4.40 17.68 -16.50
C PRO A 288 3.65 16.77 -17.47
N GLU A 289 4.16 15.55 -17.70
CA GLU A 289 3.51 14.51 -18.52
C GLU A 289 2.81 13.45 -17.66
N ALA A 290 2.64 13.69 -16.36
CA ALA A 290 1.94 12.77 -15.47
C ALA A 290 0.47 12.60 -15.87
N ASN A 291 0.02 11.36 -15.91
CA ASN A 291 -1.40 11.07 -16.01
C ASN A 291 -2.05 11.24 -14.63
N ILE A 292 -2.84 12.30 -14.46
CA ILE A 292 -3.52 12.63 -13.21
C ILE A 292 -5.00 12.37 -13.37
N ILE A 293 -5.51 11.48 -12.53
CA ILE A 293 -6.94 11.16 -12.45
C ILE A 293 -7.40 11.59 -11.07
N PHE A 294 -8.47 12.38 -11.03
CA PHE A 294 -9.05 12.86 -9.78
C PHE A 294 -10.53 12.52 -9.70
N GLY A 295 -10.97 12.12 -8.51
CA GLY A 295 -12.37 11.91 -8.19
C GLY A 295 -12.77 12.68 -6.94
N ALA A 296 -14.07 12.97 -6.84
CA ALA A 296 -14.64 13.73 -5.74
C ALA A 296 -15.82 12.96 -5.13
N VAL A 297 -15.70 12.60 -3.86
CA VAL A 297 -16.69 11.81 -3.12
C VAL A 297 -17.32 12.66 -2.01
N ILE A 298 -18.62 12.51 -1.82
CA ILE A 298 -19.34 13.19 -0.74
C ILE A 298 -19.56 12.22 0.41
N ASP A 299 -19.04 12.60 1.58
CA ASP A 299 -19.27 11.92 2.85
C ASP A 299 -19.97 12.89 3.80
N GLU A 300 -21.25 12.66 4.05
CA GLU A 300 -22.09 13.49 4.93
C GLU A 300 -21.55 13.56 6.37
N ASN A 301 -20.73 12.59 6.79
CA ASN A 301 -20.11 12.59 8.12
C ASN A 301 -18.99 13.63 8.27
N LEU A 302 -18.40 14.11 7.17
CA LEU A 302 -17.25 15.00 7.22
C LEU A 302 -17.62 16.47 7.48
N GLN A 303 -18.89 16.87 7.34
CA GLN A 303 -19.36 18.25 7.56
C GLN A 303 -18.44 19.29 6.88
N ASP A 304 -17.62 20.01 7.65
CA ASP A 304 -16.71 21.06 7.18
C ASP A 304 -15.27 20.57 6.91
N GLU A 305 -14.95 19.30 7.16
CA GLU A 305 -13.66 18.69 6.87
C GLU A 305 -13.55 18.26 5.39
N ILE A 306 -12.40 18.51 4.78
CA ILE A 306 -11.99 17.88 3.52
C ILE A 306 -10.82 16.93 3.81
N ARG A 307 -10.89 15.74 3.22
CA ARG A 307 -9.80 14.76 3.20
C ARG A 307 -9.32 14.58 1.77
N ILE A 308 -8.01 14.64 1.58
CA ILE A 308 -7.37 14.41 0.28
C ILE A 308 -6.44 13.22 0.43
N THR A 309 -6.63 12.21 -0.42
CA THR A 309 -5.75 11.06 -0.55
C THR A 309 -5.08 11.10 -1.92
N VAL A 310 -3.75 11.06 -1.91
CA VAL A 310 -2.92 11.04 -3.12
C VAL A 310 -2.24 9.69 -3.20
N ILE A 311 -2.37 9.02 -4.34
CA ILE A 311 -1.65 7.80 -4.64
C ILE A 311 -0.81 8.06 -5.87
N ALA A 312 0.49 8.12 -5.66
CA ALA A 312 1.46 8.37 -6.71
C ALA A 312 2.08 7.03 -7.14
N THR A 313 2.07 6.78 -8.45
CA THR A 313 2.56 5.58 -9.12
C THR A 313 3.53 5.95 -10.23
N GLY A 314 4.25 4.96 -10.75
CA GLY A 314 5.13 5.17 -11.90
C GLY A 314 6.28 6.13 -11.62
N PHE A 315 6.73 6.21 -10.36
CA PHE A 315 8.00 6.85 -10.02
C PHE A 315 9.07 6.26 -10.94
N ASP A 316 9.80 7.15 -11.60
CA ASP A 316 10.87 6.74 -12.49
C ASP A 316 11.73 5.68 -11.78
N LYS A 317 12.07 4.60 -12.48
CA LYS A 317 13.19 3.71 -12.09
C LYS A 317 14.53 4.47 -12.24
N GLY A 318 14.53 5.75 -11.88
CA GLY A 318 15.59 6.71 -12.03
C GLY A 318 16.65 6.37 -11.03
N LYS A 319 17.63 5.59 -11.50
CA LYS A 319 18.94 5.47 -10.88
C LYS A 319 18.83 5.04 -9.41
N GLU A 320 18.86 3.72 -9.20
CA GLU A 320 19.95 3.27 -8.33
C GLU A 320 21.17 3.99 -8.89
N LYS A 321 21.63 5.04 -8.19
CA LYS A 321 23.05 5.35 -8.24
C LYS A 321 23.67 4.04 -7.75
N SER A 322 23.96 3.14 -8.69
CA SER A 322 25.30 2.61 -8.72
C SER A 322 26.15 3.85 -8.49
N LEU A 323 26.70 3.96 -7.29
CA LEU A 323 28.02 4.52 -7.21
C LEU A 323 28.76 3.69 -8.24
N ASP A 324 28.90 4.24 -9.45
CA ASP A 324 29.95 3.84 -10.35
C ASP A 324 31.20 4.07 -9.51
N LEU A 325 31.56 3.02 -8.76
CA LEU A 325 32.91 2.82 -8.31
C LEU A 325 33.63 2.72 -9.64
N GLU A 326 34.09 3.87 -10.14
CA GLU A 326 35.20 3.88 -11.08
C GLU A 326 36.19 2.88 -10.49
N GLU A 327 36.41 1.79 -11.22
CA GLU A 327 37.48 0.86 -10.91
C GLU A 327 38.75 1.70 -10.82
N PHE A 328 39.14 2.06 -9.59
CA PHE A 328 40.49 2.48 -9.34
C PHE A 328 41.32 1.27 -9.73
N GLU A 329 42.00 1.35 -10.87
CA GLU A 329 43.08 0.43 -11.20
C GLU A 329 44.04 0.41 -10.02
N VAL A 330 43.91 -0.62 -9.19
CA VAL A 330 44.90 -0.93 -8.16
C VAL A 330 46.11 -1.43 -8.92
N GLY A 331 46.97 -0.50 -9.35
CA GLY A 331 48.28 -0.85 -9.87
C GLY A 331 48.96 -1.77 -8.87
N ASN A 332 49.47 -2.92 -9.33
CA ASN A 332 50.18 -3.90 -8.52
C ASN A 332 51.24 -3.23 -7.64
N PHE A 333 50.93 -3.04 -6.36
CA PHE A 333 51.93 -2.69 -5.37
C PHE A 333 52.60 -4.01 -4.97
N MET A 334 53.83 -4.21 -5.46
CA MET A 334 54.69 -5.28 -4.96
C MET A 334 54.89 -5.10 -3.45
N ASP A 335 54.80 -6.22 -2.72
CA ASP A 335 54.74 -6.34 -1.24
C ASP A 335 55.93 -5.76 -0.46
N GLU A 336 56.93 -5.14 -1.09
CA GLU A 336 58.16 -4.72 -0.42
C GLU A 336 58.10 -3.33 0.24
N ASP A 337 57.02 -2.56 0.06
CA ASP A 337 56.96 -1.16 0.51
C ASP A 337 56.04 -0.91 1.72
N LEU A 338 55.56 -1.93 2.45
CA LEU A 338 54.61 -1.73 3.56
C LEU A 338 55.23 -1.15 4.86
N ASP A 339 56.55 -1.19 5.03
CA ASP A 339 57.22 -0.75 6.27
C ASP A 339 57.46 0.77 6.36
N ILE A 340 57.13 1.54 5.32
CA ILE A 340 57.35 3.00 5.30
C ILE A 340 56.02 3.76 5.44
N PRO A 341 55.86 4.64 6.45
CA PRO A 341 54.66 5.46 6.63
C PRO A 341 54.29 6.27 5.39
N ALA A 342 52.98 6.34 5.08
CA ALA A 342 52.44 6.85 3.82
C ALA A 342 52.88 8.29 3.45
N PHE A 343 53.19 9.14 4.44
CA PHE A 343 53.58 10.54 4.20
C PHE A 343 55.00 10.70 3.62
N LEU A 344 55.88 9.70 3.77
CA LEU A 344 57.26 9.73 3.26
C LEU A 344 57.37 9.24 1.81
N ARG A 345 56.34 8.58 1.27
CA ARG A 345 56.36 8.00 -0.09
C ARG A 345 56.21 9.04 -1.21
N ARG A 346 55.71 10.25 -0.89
CA ARG A 346 55.37 11.28 -1.89
C ARG A 346 56.56 12.04 -2.48
N ASN A 347 57.77 11.89 -1.96
CA ASN A 347 58.95 12.66 -2.43
C ASN A 347 59.87 11.91 -3.40
N ARG A 348 59.53 10.70 -3.85
CA ARG A 348 60.40 9.91 -4.76
C ARG A 348 59.96 9.85 -6.22
N LYS A 349 58.86 10.50 -6.60
CA LYS A 349 58.47 10.66 -8.00
C LYS A 349 58.56 12.13 -8.42
N ARG A 350 59.78 12.56 -8.71
CA ARG A 350 60.07 13.63 -9.67
C ARG A 350 61.11 13.10 -10.65
#